data_AF-A0A660Q4S8-F1
#
_entry.id   AF-A0A660Q4S8-F1
#
_cell.length_a   1.000
_cell.length_b   1.000
_cell.length_c   1.000
_cell.angle_alpha   90.00
_cell.angle_beta   90.00
_cell.angle_gamma   90.00
#
_symmetry.space_group_name_H-M   'P 1'
#
loop_
_entity.id
_entity.type
_entity.pdbx_description
1 polymer ?
#
loop_
_entity_poly.entity_id
_entity_poly.type
_entity_poly.pdbx_seq_one_letter_code
_entity_poly.pdbx_strand_id
1 'polypeptide(L)'
;MAARLSGTFTSISLLILIISVTSSAALKPIDISVTGKLLPDNESAVEPVSTDPVLPPPIGNIVAWTMPGVQKDTSVRISNNFTEDLIIESIEVVELNGPAGWLDVGNYGPITITPADPNFYDLDVYLNVGGIISMSGQYAKGQINLYVPGYEDPATIEVYLYTALVDYFPMDIRTACTRIKLSYDGKLGGVDEAVVGGYNMNFFDDCDTTQNTVATSNSSIYIYEGSPFVCRINEQGDTVLNSGIYSACWTDGDGFKPLGLGADSTTWPDYQYGYTNLMTTDEKINVEIEYFAPLNPDTCSFIAVIEKVRNNTYDILRDVFLGEFTDWDIPSDLAFFNSSGCDSSRNLIYCIGTDFFEDSIPNNDCVPADQRMGGIAYIAGFRGNGGIISQPRAMWSAANKDYVYSTHGFEPVQMYDTMSQRIGYTIYEEGPTWADYEDLHLVSVFGQFDLYPNETITFIYIILSEYDRGAAGMQETVDKAVAWTAGHLPLGQCCFFDGGTEPTCDMLSYQDCHATGLMYSWDIDRDCGQPCVCNCLPGDVDNSGNYNILDVTYLINYLYRGGPAPIPYELCSGDVSCNCGNHNILDVTSMINYLYKSGQRPCNCWEWIIKCGLPLR
;
A
#
# COMPACT_ATOMS: atom_id res chain seq x y z
N MET A 1 7.93 -8.54 -70.88
CA MET A 1 7.14 -7.54 -71.65
C MET A 1 5.92 -7.19 -70.81
N ALA A 2 5.54 -5.92 -70.79
CA ALA A 2 4.69 -5.24 -69.81
C ALA A 2 3.30 -5.84 -69.51
N ALA A 3 2.79 -5.57 -68.30
CA ALA A 3 1.47 -4.97 -67.99
C ALA A 3 1.32 -4.88 -66.45
N ARG A 4 1.36 -3.69 -65.81
CA ARG A 4 0.25 -2.76 -65.51
C ARG A 4 -1.02 -3.43 -64.97
N LEU A 5 -1.40 -3.14 -63.71
CA LEU A 5 -2.57 -2.30 -63.38
C LEU A 5 -2.73 -2.10 -61.85
N SER A 6 -3.36 -0.98 -61.53
CA SER A 6 -3.67 -0.34 -60.24
C SER A 6 -4.82 -0.98 -59.46
N GLY A 7 -4.86 -0.79 -58.13
CA GLY A 7 -6.07 -0.96 -57.31
C GLY A 7 -5.85 -0.75 -55.80
N THR A 8 -6.76 -0.04 -55.14
CA THR A 8 -6.71 0.54 -53.78
C THR A 8 -7.41 -0.29 -52.67
N PHE A 9 -6.96 -0.08 -51.42
CA PHE A 9 -7.57 -0.32 -50.08
C PHE A 9 -8.02 -1.73 -49.64
N THR A 10 -7.39 -2.27 -48.59
CA THR A 10 -8.00 -2.66 -47.27
C THR A 10 -6.98 -3.33 -46.33
N SER A 11 -7.17 -3.12 -45.02
CA SER A 11 -6.65 -3.85 -43.84
C SER A 11 -5.15 -4.02 -43.66
N ILE A 12 -4.63 -3.46 -42.55
CA ILE A 12 -3.36 -3.87 -41.95
C ILE A 12 -3.53 -5.31 -41.47
N SER A 13 -3.06 -6.26 -42.28
CA SER A 13 -2.80 -7.62 -41.84
C SER A 13 -1.54 -7.59 -40.99
N LEU A 14 -1.69 -7.78 -39.68
CA LEU A 14 -0.56 -8.05 -38.80
C LEU A 14 0.01 -9.41 -39.22
N LEU A 15 1.25 -9.36 -39.70
CA LEU A 15 2.05 -10.51 -40.10
C LEU A 15 2.38 -11.28 -38.82
N ILE A 16 1.60 -12.31 -38.49
CA ILE A 16 1.91 -13.25 -37.41
C ILE A 16 3.19 -13.99 -37.82
N LEU A 17 4.27 -13.73 -37.08
CA LEU A 17 5.56 -14.36 -37.26
C LEU A 17 5.49 -15.77 -36.66
N ILE A 18 5.41 -16.79 -37.50
CA ILE A 18 5.66 -18.18 -37.11
C ILE A 18 7.16 -18.35 -36.93
N ILE A 19 7.61 -18.64 -35.70
CA ILE A 19 8.92 -19.23 -35.45
C ILE A 19 8.72 -20.64 -34.90
N SER A 20 8.91 -21.62 -35.78
CA SER A 20 9.19 -23.00 -35.41
C SER A 20 10.67 -23.13 -35.04
N VAL A 21 10.98 -23.55 -33.81
CA VAL A 21 12.25 -24.19 -33.48
C VAL A 21 11.94 -25.61 -33.01
N THR A 22 12.31 -26.57 -33.84
CA THR A 22 12.25 -27.99 -33.53
C THR A 22 13.38 -28.38 -32.59
N SER A 23 13.04 -28.73 -31.35
CA SER A 23 13.78 -29.71 -30.55
C SER A 23 12.77 -30.74 -30.03
N SER A 24 13.16 -32.02 -30.00
CA SER A 24 12.27 -33.17 -29.83
C SER A 24 11.68 -33.27 -28.42
N ALA A 25 10.56 -32.59 -28.19
CA ALA A 25 9.43 -32.89 -27.30
C ALA A 25 8.67 -31.56 -27.12
N ALA A 26 7.46 -31.46 -27.68
CA ALA A 26 6.65 -30.25 -27.68
C ALA A 26 6.16 -29.95 -26.25
N LEU A 27 6.69 -28.88 -25.63
CA LEU A 27 6.09 -28.26 -24.44
C LEU A 27 4.95 -27.33 -24.91
N LYS A 28 3.77 -27.50 -24.31
CA LYS A 28 2.48 -26.94 -24.74
C LYS A 28 1.96 -25.98 -23.63
N PRO A 29 1.88 -24.64 -23.83
CA PRO A 29 1.37 -23.70 -22.81
C PRO A 29 -0.17 -23.76 -22.67
N ILE A 30 -0.67 -23.96 -21.44
CA ILE A 30 -2.11 -23.92 -21.09
C ILE A 30 -2.42 -22.51 -20.58
N ASP A 31 -3.46 -21.85 -21.12
CA ASP A 31 -3.95 -20.57 -20.62
C ASP A 31 -5.18 -20.78 -19.72
N ILE A 32 -5.07 -20.34 -18.46
CA ILE A 32 -6.14 -20.37 -17.47
C ILE A 32 -6.53 -18.92 -17.16
N SER A 33 -7.81 -18.60 -17.29
CA SER A 33 -8.37 -17.29 -16.95
C SER A 33 -9.50 -17.48 -15.95
N VAL A 34 -9.57 -16.72 -14.87
CA VAL A 34 -10.65 -16.85 -13.88
C VAL A 34 -11.81 -15.94 -14.30
N THR A 35 -12.99 -16.49 -14.58
CA THR A 35 -14.18 -15.69 -14.97
C THR A 35 -15.08 -15.42 -13.77
N GLY A 36 -14.87 -14.25 -13.17
CA GLY A 36 -15.67 -13.65 -12.11
C GLY A 36 -15.14 -12.24 -11.80
N LYS A 37 -15.47 -11.25 -12.66
CA LYS A 37 -14.93 -9.88 -12.69
C LYS A 37 -13.43 -9.76 -12.30
N LEU A 38 -12.58 -10.25 -13.19
CA LEU A 38 -11.18 -9.84 -13.33
C LEU A 38 -11.00 -9.40 -14.80
N LEU A 39 -10.44 -8.21 -15.02
CA LEU A 39 -10.00 -7.75 -16.35
C LEU A 39 -8.51 -8.12 -16.51
N PRO A 40 -8.02 -8.22 -17.76
CA PRO A 40 -7.11 -9.28 -18.19
C PRO A 40 -5.64 -9.01 -17.88
N ASP A 41 -4.92 -10.10 -17.60
CA ASP A 41 -3.49 -10.21 -17.84
C ASP A 41 -3.17 -9.90 -19.31
N ASN A 42 -2.10 -9.13 -19.55
CA ASN A 42 -1.44 -9.13 -20.85
C ASN A 42 0.08 -9.01 -20.69
N GLU A 43 0.73 -10.10 -21.10
CA GLU A 43 2.06 -10.26 -21.70
C GLU A 43 3.17 -9.23 -21.39
N SER A 44 4.22 -9.67 -20.69
CA SER A 44 5.52 -9.97 -21.33
C SER A 44 6.55 -10.48 -20.31
N ALA A 45 7.19 -11.62 -20.59
CA ALA A 45 8.65 -11.80 -20.56
C ALA A 45 9.03 -13.28 -20.71
N VAL A 46 9.94 -13.53 -21.65
CA VAL A 46 10.66 -14.79 -21.88
C VAL A 46 12.01 -14.67 -21.18
N GLU A 47 12.41 -15.70 -20.42
CA GLU A 47 13.79 -15.90 -19.94
C GLU A 47 14.32 -17.27 -20.43
N PRO A 48 15.61 -17.39 -20.80
CA PRO A 48 16.20 -18.64 -21.27
C PRO A 48 16.68 -19.58 -20.15
N VAL A 49 16.47 -20.86 -20.42
CA VAL A 49 16.85 -22.11 -19.73
C VAL A 49 18.06 -22.06 -18.76
N SER A 50 17.78 -22.37 -17.49
CA SER A 50 18.70 -23.01 -16.53
C SER A 50 18.32 -24.49 -16.37
N THR A 51 19.31 -25.38 -16.28
CA THR A 51 19.13 -26.84 -16.21
C THR A 51 19.14 -27.37 -14.77
N ASP A 52 18.17 -26.96 -13.97
CA ASP A 52 17.75 -27.67 -12.76
C ASP A 52 16.22 -27.87 -12.82
N PRO A 53 15.65 -28.93 -12.20
CA PRO A 53 14.21 -29.18 -12.24
C PRO A 53 13.48 -28.08 -11.47
N VAL A 54 12.98 -27.09 -12.19
CA VAL A 54 12.14 -26.00 -11.70
C VAL A 54 10.73 -26.55 -11.52
N LEU A 55 10.23 -26.56 -10.28
CA LEU A 55 8.82 -26.76 -9.98
C LEU A 55 7.98 -25.81 -10.87
N PRO A 56 6.86 -26.25 -11.47
CA PRO A 56 6.02 -25.32 -12.22
C PRO A 56 5.52 -24.21 -11.27
N PRO A 57 5.62 -22.94 -11.66
CA PRO A 57 4.96 -21.87 -10.91
C PRO A 57 3.43 -22.11 -10.91
N PRO A 58 2.69 -21.57 -9.93
CA PRO A 58 1.24 -21.52 -9.99
C PRO A 58 0.79 -20.90 -11.31
N ILE A 59 -0.20 -21.50 -11.98
CA ILE A 59 -0.70 -21.02 -13.28
C ILE A 59 -1.75 -19.91 -13.09
N GLY A 60 -2.17 -19.66 -11.84
CA GLY A 60 -3.02 -18.56 -11.44
C GLY A 60 -3.43 -18.65 -9.98
N ASN A 61 -3.98 -17.56 -9.44
CA ASN A 61 -4.48 -17.49 -8.06
C ASN A 61 -5.95 -17.07 -8.04
N ILE A 62 -6.73 -17.66 -7.13
CA ILE A 62 -8.04 -17.16 -6.71
C ILE A 62 -7.84 -16.46 -5.37
N VAL A 63 -8.11 -15.17 -5.31
CA VAL A 63 -8.17 -14.43 -4.04
C VAL A 63 -9.60 -13.97 -3.82
N ALA A 64 -10.19 -14.32 -2.68
CA ALA A 64 -11.60 -14.09 -2.43
C ALA A 64 -11.90 -13.67 -0.98
N TRP A 65 -12.95 -12.89 -0.84
CA TRP A 65 -13.52 -12.45 0.44
C TRP A 65 -14.99 -12.85 0.52
N THR A 66 -15.42 -13.30 1.70
CA THR A 66 -16.82 -13.60 2.02
C THR A 66 -17.14 -13.28 3.48
N MET A 67 -18.41 -13.04 3.79
CA MET A 67 -18.85 -12.93 5.18
C MET A 67 -18.77 -14.31 5.87
N PRO A 68 -18.56 -14.36 7.20
CA PRO A 68 -18.60 -15.61 7.93
C PRO A 68 -19.95 -16.33 7.74
N GLY A 69 -19.89 -17.63 7.51
CA GLY A 69 -21.08 -18.46 7.28
C GLY A 69 -21.65 -18.37 5.86
N VAL A 70 -21.02 -17.61 4.95
CA VAL A 70 -21.53 -17.41 3.59
C VAL A 70 -20.63 -18.09 2.57
N GLN A 71 -21.20 -19.03 1.81
CA GLN A 71 -20.56 -19.63 0.63
C GLN A 71 -20.46 -18.61 -0.50
N LYS A 72 -19.33 -18.64 -1.22
CA LYS A 72 -19.09 -17.83 -2.40
C LYS A 72 -18.70 -18.75 -3.57
N ASP A 73 -19.44 -18.64 -4.65
CA ASP A 73 -19.20 -19.43 -5.85
C ASP A 73 -18.47 -18.57 -6.88
N THR A 74 -17.50 -19.18 -7.56
CA THR A 74 -16.76 -18.56 -8.67
C THR A 74 -16.52 -19.59 -9.77
N SER A 75 -15.91 -19.19 -10.88
CA SER A 75 -15.55 -20.10 -11.96
C SER A 75 -14.14 -19.83 -12.47
N VAL A 76 -13.43 -20.90 -12.81
CA VAL A 76 -12.14 -20.84 -13.50
C VAL A 76 -12.34 -21.30 -14.94
N ARG A 77 -12.07 -20.43 -15.89
CA ARG A 77 -12.07 -20.76 -17.31
C ARG A 77 -10.73 -21.33 -17.72
N ILE A 78 -10.75 -22.58 -18.17
CA ILE A 78 -9.58 -23.26 -18.72
C ILE A 78 -9.72 -23.21 -20.24
N SER A 79 -8.78 -22.56 -20.92
CA SER A 79 -8.83 -22.39 -22.38
C SER A 79 -7.84 -23.32 -23.07
N ASN A 80 -8.30 -23.95 -24.15
CA ASN A 80 -7.47 -24.73 -25.04
C ASN A 80 -6.96 -23.86 -26.19
N ASN A 81 -5.68 -23.49 -26.12
CA ASN A 81 -4.97 -22.77 -27.18
C ASN A 81 -4.12 -23.68 -28.08
N PHE A 82 -4.33 -25.00 -27.98
CA PHE A 82 -3.67 -26.00 -28.81
C PHE A 82 -4.47 -26.32 -30.07
N THR A 83 -3.80 -26.94 -31.03
CA THR A 83 -4.41 -27.52 -32.23
C THR A 83 -4.96 -28.93 -32.01
N GLU A 84 -4.81 -29.49 -30.81
CA GLU A 84 -5.26 -30.82 -30.40
C GLU A 84 -6.12 -30.71 -29.13
N ASP A 85 -6.90 -31.74 -28.82
CA ASP A 85 -7.71 -31.77 -27.61
C ASP A 85 -6.83 -31.66 -26.34
N LEU A 86 -7.19 -30.76 -25.44
CA LEU A 86 -6.64 -30.69 -24.09
C LEU A 86 -7.45 -31.64 -23.20
N ILE A 87 -6.77 -32.60 -22.59
CA ILE A 87 -7.37 -33.57 -21.68
C ILE A 87 -6.87 -33.28 -20.27
N ILE A 88 -7.81 -33.08 -19.34
CA ILE A 88 -7.54 -33.07 -17.90
C ILE A 88 -8.03 -34.42 -17.38
N GLU A 89 -7.12 -35.29 -16.93
CA GLU A 89 -7.46 -36.65 -16.47
C GLU A 89 -8.27 -36.61 -15.18
N SER A 90 -7.83 -35.78 -14.24
CA SER A 90 -8.47 -35.60 -12.94
C SER A 90 -8.15 -34.23 -12.38
N ILE A 91 -9.03 -33.76 -11.51
CA ILE A 91 -8.83 -32.56 -10.69
C ILE A 91 -8.79 -33.01 -9.24
N GLU A 92 -7.84 -32.47 -8.48
CA GLU A 92 -7.74 -32.68 -7.03
C GLU A 92 -7.85 -31.34 -6.31
N VAL A 93 -8.59 -31.34 -5.21
CA VAL A 93 -8.69 -30.19 -4.30
C VAL A 93 -7.89 -30.50 -3.04
N VAL A 94 -6.98 -29.60 -2.69
CA VAL A 94 -6.13 -29.73 -1.51
C VAL A 94 -6.35 -28.52 -0.60
N GLU A 95 -6.79 -28.76 0.63
CA GLU A 95 -6.91 -27.73 1.65
C GLU A 95 -5.62 -27.70 2.47
N LEU A 96 -4.87 -26.59 2.39
CA LEU A 96 -3.58 -26.45 3.07
C LEU A 96 -3.75 -25.92 4.49
N ASN A 97 -4.74 -25.05 4.71
CA ASN A 97 -5.21 -24.65 6.04
C ASN A 97 -6.74 -24.35 5.99
N GLY A 98 -7.29 -23.96 7.13
CA GLY A 98 -8.72 -23.73 7.30
C GLY A 98 -9.49 -24.97 7.77
N PRO A 99 -10.77 -24.84 8.10
CA PRO A 99 -11.61 -25.97 8.50
C PRO A 99 -11.90 -26.88 7.31
N ALA A 100 -11.83 -28.20 7.51
CA ALA A 100 -11.99 -29.16 6.43
C ALA A 100 -13.32 -29.01 5.67
N GLY A 101 -13.26 -29.06 4.34
CA GLY A 101 -14.39 -29.00 3.41
C GLY A 101 -14.83 -27.58 3.05
N TRP A 102 -13.97 -26.56 3.20
CA TRP A 102 -14.26 -25.19 2.80
C TRP A 102 -14.08 -24.93 1.29
N LEU A 103 -13.28 -25.75 0.58
CA LEU A 103 -12.99 -25.61 -0.85
C LEU A 103 -13.50 -26.84 -1.63
N ASP A 104 -14.17 -26.62 -2.75
CA ASP A 104 -14.64 -27.71 -3.64
C ASP A 104 -14.75 -27.24 -5.10
N VAL A 105 -14.91 -28.19 -6.03
CA VAL A 105 -15.10 -27.94 -7.47
C VAL A 105 -16.31 -28.69 -8.01
N GLY A 106 -16.95 -28.16 -9.04
CA GLY A 106 -18.15 -28.76 -9.65
C GLY A 106 -17.89 -30.04 -10.45
N ASN A 107 -16.64 -30.30 -10.84
CA ASN A 107 -16.26 -31.47 -11.64
C ASN A 107 -14.82 -31.90 -11.32
N TYR A 108 -14.63 -33.18 -11.03
CA TYR A 108 -13.33 -33.78 -10.69
C TYR A 108 -12.62 -34.43 -11.90
N GLY A 109 -13.19 -34.29 -13.10
CA GLY A 109 -12.69 -34.86 -14.33
C GLY A 109 -13.22 -36.27 -14.64
N PRO A 110 -12.83 -36.84 -15.79
CA PRO A 110 -11.98 -36.21 -16.81
C PRO A 110 -12.71 -35.12 -17.60
N ILE A 111 -11.97 -34.12 -18.09
CA ILE A 111 -12.47 -33.03 -18.94
C ILE A 111 -11.72 -33.09 -20.28
N THR A 112 -12.43 -32.89 -21.38
CA THR A 112 -11.83 -32.76 -22.73
C THR A 112 -12.27 -31.44 -23.33
N ILE A 113 -11.29 -30.60 -23.67
CA ILE A 113 -11.52 -29.28 -24.28
C ILE A 113 -10.99 -29.34 -25.70
N THR A 114 -11.88 -29.21 -26.69
CA THR A 114 -11.48 -29.26 -28.11
C THR A 114 -10.90 -27.92 -28.57
N PRO A 115 -10.05 -27.89 -29.62
CA PRO A 115 -9.60 -26.64 -30.25
C PRO A 115 -10.71 -25.81 -30.93
N ALA A 116 -11.90 -26.40 -31.14
CA ALA A 116 -13.02 -25.75 -31.79
C ALA A 116 -13.83 -24.89 -30.80
N ASP A 117 -14.43 -23.80 -31.29
CA ASP A 117 -15.28 -22.90 -30.52
C ASP A 117 -16.54 -23.62 -29.97
N PRO A 118 -16.83 -23.59 -28.65
CA PRO A 118 -16.02 -22.97 -27.59
C PRO A 118 -14.81 -23.82 -27.21
N ASN A 119 -13.62 -23.21 -27.29
CA ASN A 119 -12.35 -23.85 -26.97
C ASN A 119 -12.00 -23.72 -25.48
N PHE A 120 -12.99 -23.74 -24.59
CA PHE A 120 -12.78 -23.54 -23.16
C PHE A 120 -13.75 -24.38 -22.31
N TYR A 121 -13.41 -24.56 -21.04
CA TYR A 121 -14.26 -25.15 -20.03
C TYR A 121 -14.29 -24.25 -18.78
N ASP A 122 -15.49 -23.92 -18.31
CA ASP A 122 -15.68 -23.19 -17.07
C ASP A 122 -15.84 -24.18 -15.92
N LEU A 123 -14.83 -24.26 -15.05
CA LEU A 123 -14.85 -25.06 -13.84
C LEU A 123 -15.49 -24.25 -12.72
N ASP A 124 -16.67 -24.69 -12.24
CA ASP A 124 -17.27 -24.13 -11.03
C ASP A 124 -16.37 -24.43 -9.83
N VAL A 125 -16.10 -23.40 -9.03
CA VAL A 125 -15.31 -23.46 -7.79
C VAL A 125 -16.16 -22.91 -6.65
N TYR A 126 -16.31 -23.71 -5.60
CA TYR A 126 -17.10 -23.37 -4.42
C TYR A 126 -16.16 -23.02 -3.27
N LEU A 127 -16.31 -21.81 -2.73
CA LEU A 127 -15.50 -21.28 -1.63
C LEU A 127 -16.37 -21.13 -0.37
N ASN A 128 -15.81 -21.47 0.79
CA ASN A 128 -16.54 -21.54 2.04
C ASN A 128 -17.80 -22.44 1.94
N VAL A 129 -17.64 -23.64 1.39
CA VAL A 129 -18.75 -24.55 1.10
C VAL A 129 -19.66 -24.71 2.32
N GLY A 130 -20.97 -24.51 2.13
CA GLY A 130 -21.98 -24.59 3.17
C GLY A 130 -21.82 -23.58 4.32
N GLY A 131 -20.94 -22.58 4.19
CA GLY A 131 -20.65 -21.60 5.23
C GLY A 131 -19.83 -22.18 6.40
N ILE A 132 -18.99 -23.18 6.15
CA ILE A 132 -18.21 -23.87 7.18
C ILE A 132 -17.35 -22.90 8.02
N ILE A 133 -16.70 -21.93 7.37
CA ILE A 133 -15.97 -20.85 8.04
C ILE A 133 -16.98 -19.82 8.53
N SER A 134 -17.24 -19.84 9.83
CA SER A 134 -18.31 -19.08 10.50
C SER A 134 -17.81 -17.98 11.45
N MET A 135 -16.50 -17.80 11.57
CA MET A 135 -15.88 -16.74 12.37
C MET A 135 -15.23 -15.68 11.47
N SER A 136 -15.25 -14.42 11.92
CA SER A 136 -14.51 -13.32 11.27
C SER A 136 -13.01 -13.44 11.49
N GLY A 137 -12.22 -12.92 10.55
CA GLY A 137 -10.76 -12.88 10.62
C GLY A 137 -10.08 -14.21 10.31
N GLN A 138 -10.79 -15.18 9.74
CA GLN A 138 -10.18 -16.44 9.34
C GLN A 138 -9.65 -16.35 7.92
N TYR A 139 -8.47 -16.96 7.73
CA TYR A 139 -7.79 -17.10 6.46
C TYR A 139 -7.69 -18.58 6.11
N ALA A 140 -8.09 -18.94 4.89
CA ALA A 140 -7.98 -20.27 4.33
C ALA A 140 -7.22 -20.25 3.00
N LYS A 141 -6.39 -21.27 2.79
CA LYS A 141 -5.47 -21.46 1.68
C LYS A 141 -5.62 -22.89 1.19
N GLY A 142 -5.81 -23.04 -0.11
CA GLY A 142 -5.98 -24.32 -0.77
C GLY A 142 -5.36 -24.30 -2.16
N GLN A 143 -5.46 -25.43 -2.84
CA GLN A 143 -4.97 -25.64 -4.19
C GLN A 143 -5.99 -26.45 -4.98
N ILE A 144 -6.12 -26.11 -6.26
CA ILE A 144 -6.82 -26.93 -7.26
C ILE A 144 -5.75 -27.42 -8.24
N ASN A 145 -5.52 -28.72 -8.24
CA ASN A 145 -4.50 -29.39 -9.03
C ASN A 145 -5.14 -30.07 -10.24
N LEU A 146 -4.76 -29.65 -11.45
CA LEU A 146 -5.23 -30.20 -12.71
C LEU A 146 -4.18 -31.17 -13.25
N TYR A 147 -4.52 -32.45 -13.34
CA TYR A 147 -3.62 -33.49 -13.85
C TYR A 147 -3.83 -33.65 -15.36
N VAL A 148 -2.78 -33.40 -16.13
CA VAL A 148 -2.80 -33.48 -17.61
C VAL A 148 -1.92 -34.65 -18.05
N PRO A 149 -2.38 -35.52 -18.98
CA PRO A 149 -1.60 -36.66 -19.42
C PRO A 149 -0.24 -36.24 -19.97
N GLY A 150 0.82 -36.91 -19.53
CA GLY A 150 2.18 -36.66 -20.02
C GLY A 150 2.93 -35.54 -19.33
N TYR A 151 2.36 -34.93 -18.29
CA TYR A 151 3.05 -34.01 -17.37
C TYR A 151 3.33 -34.71 -16.03
N GLU A 152 4.54 -34.53 -15.49
CA GLU A 152 4.91 -35.12 -14.19
C GLU A 152 4.26 -34.39 -13.01
N ASP A 153 4.15 -33.05 -13.11
CA ASP A 153 3.56 -32.20 -12.08
C ASP A 153 2.18 -31.66 -12.53
N PRO A 154 1.23 -31.52 -11.59
CA PRO A 154 -0.07 -30.95 -11.91
C PRO A 154 0.04 -29.45 -12.20
N ALA A 155 -0.89 -28.96 -13.01
CA ALA A 155 -1.16 -27.55 -13.17
C ALA A 155 -1.92 -27.05 -11.93
N THR A 156 -1.27 -26.26 -11.08
CA THR A 156 -1.83 -25.80 -9.79
C THR A 156 -2.37 -24.38 -9.86
N ILE A 157 -3.59 -24.21 -9.33
CA ILE A 157 -4.21 -22.92 -9.02
C ILE A 157 -4.21 -22.77 -7.49
N GLU A 158 -3.61 -21.70 -6.97
CA GLU A 158 -3.70 -21.42 -5.53
C GLU A 158 -5.01 -20.70 -5.20
N VAL A 159 -5.61 -21.03 -4.07
CA VAL A 159 -6.87 -20.44 -3.61
C VAL A 159 -6.64 -19.82 -2.24
N TYR A 160 -6.97 -18.54 -2.10
CA TYR A 160 -6.86 -17.72 -0.91
C TYR A 160 -8.26 -17.19 -0.58
N LEU A 161 -8.78 -17.53 0.61
CA LEU A 161 -10.08 -17.10 1.08
C LEU A 161 -9.95 -16.39 2.43
N TYR A 162 -10.47 -15.17 2.47
CA TYR A 162 -10.55 -14.35 3.67
C TYR A 162 -12.01 -14.24 4.11
N THR A 163 -12.24 -14.37 5.41
CA THR A 163 -13.55 -14.13 6.01
C THR A 163 -13.50 -12.94 6.95
N ALA A 164 -14.41 -11.99 6.78
CA ALA A 164 -14.45 -10.78 7.59
C ALA A 164 -15.89 -10.28 7.77
N LEU A 165 -16.19 -9.77 8.94
CA LEU A 165 -17.36 -8.92 9.16
C LEU A 165 -17.01 -7.47 8.80
N VAL A 166 -18.02 -6.73 8.35
CA VAL A 166 -17.96 -5.26 8.23
C VAL A 166 -18.08 -4.65 9.62
N ASP A 167 -17.40 -3.55 9.89
CA ASP A 167 -17.49 -2.78 11.14
C ASP A 167 -17.25 -3.59 12.41
N TYR A 168 -16.35 -4.58 12.31
CA TYR A 168 -15.98 -5.44 13.43
C TYR A 168 -14.59 -5.08 13.96
N PHE A 169 -14.54 -4.67 15.24
CA PHE A 169 -13.35 -4.16 15.93
C PHE A 169 -12.86 -5.13 17.01
N PRO A 170 -12.23 -6.26 16.63
CA PRO A 170 -11.81 -7.26 17.59
C PRO A 170 -10.57 -6.86 18.40
N MET A 171 -9.82 -5.86 17.96
CA MET A 171 -8.52 -5.49 18.54
C MET A 171 -8.49 -4.01 18.96
N ASP A 172 -7.73 -3.73 20.01
CA ASP A 172 -7.25 -2.39 20.33
C ASP A 172 -5.78 -2.45 20.74
N ILE A 173 -5.11 -1.32 20.57
CA ILE A 173 -3.85 -1.02 21.24
C ILE A 173 -4.05 0.19 22.14
N ARG A 174 -3.27 0.27 23.20
CA ARG A 174 -3.35 1.36 24.16
C ARG A 174 -1.99 1.89 24.57
N THR A 175 -1.97 3.18 24.85
CA THR A 175 -0.89 3.84 25.58
C THR A 175 -1.14 3.73 27.08
N ALA A 176 -0.36 4.45 27.90
CA ALA A 176 -0.67 4.62 29.32
C ALA A 176 -1.95 5.45 29.58
N CYS A 177 -2.42 6.24 28.60
CA CYS A 177 -3.44 7.26 28.82
C CYS A 177 -4.64 7.13 27.88
N THR A 178 -4.45 6.59 26.68
CA THR A 178 -5.45 6.53 25.61
C THR A 178 -5.43 5.16 24.94
N ARG A 179 -6.41 4.89 24.06
CA ARG A 179 -6.41 3.68 23.21
C ARG A 179 -7.03 3.96 21.85
N ILE A 180 -6.75 3.10 20.88
CA ILE A 180 -7.39 3.12 19.57
C ILE A 180 -7.85 1.71 19.19
N LYS A 181 -9.09 1.62 18.68
CA LYS A 181 -9.69 0.39 18.17
C LYS A 181 -9.38 0.22 16.69
N LEU A 182 -9.13 -1.02 16.30
CA LEU A 182 -8.74 -1.40 14.95
C LEU A 182 -9.74 -2.42 14.40
N SER A 183 -10.21 -2.19 13.17
CA SER A 183 -11.04 -3.15 12.43
C SER A 183 -10.24 -3.92 11.37
N TYR A 184 -10.88 -4.93 10.78
CA TYR A 184 -10.32 -5.66 9.64
C TYR A 184 -10.24 -4.81 8.37
N ASP A 185 -11.22 -3.94 8.12
CA ASP A 185 -11.37 -3.15 6.90
C ASP A 185 -10.66 -1.79 6.93
N GLY A 186 -9.78 -1.57 7.91
CA GLY A 186 -8.98 -0.36 8.00
C GLY A 186 -9.70 0.80 8.67
N LYS A 187 -10.80 0.54 9.38
CA LYS A 187 -11.45 1.49 10.28
C LYS A 187 -10.66 1.63 11.57
N LEU A 188 -10.49 2.89 11.95
CA LEU A 188 -10.15 3.38 13.27
C LEU A 188 -11.43 3.92 13.91
N GLY A 189 -11.53 3.87 15.24
CA GLY A 189 -12.71 4.39 15.94
C GLY A 189 -13.87 3.39 15.98
N GLY A 190 -15.10 3.85 16.18
CA GLY A 190 -16.30 3.01 16.16
C GLY A 190 -17.50 3.60 16.92
N VAL A 191 -18.66 3.55 16.27
CA VAL A 191 -19.90 4.31 16.57
C VAL A 191 -20.67 3.95 17.84
N ASP A 192 -20.42 2.79 18.46
CA ASP A 192 -21.24 2.29 19.58
C ASP A 192 -20.41 2.15 20.86
N GLU A 193 -20.54 3.14 21.76
CA GLU A 193 -20.02 3.05 23.14
C GLU A 193 -20.41 1.74 23.84
N ALA A 194 -21.59 1.19 23.52
CA ALA A 194 -22.13 -0.04 24.10
C ALA A 194 -21.54 -1.34 23.50
N VAL A 195 -21.02 -1.31 22.27
CA VAL A 195 -20.47 -2.49 21.56
C VAL A 195 -18.94 -2.49 21.57
N VAL A 196 -18.33 -1.30 21.51
CA VAL A 196 -16.87 -1.09 21.43
C VAL A 196 -16.28 -0.72 22.81
N GLY A 197 -17.14 -0.49 23.79
CA GLY A 197 -16.75 -0.14 25.15
C GLY A 197 -16.16 1.26 25.28
N GLY A 198 -16.48 2.19 24.37
CA GLY A 198 -16.44 3.65 24.56
C GLY A 198 -15.09 4.30 24.90
N TYR A 199 -13.97 3.91 24.27
CA TYR A 199 -12.74 4.71 24.34
C TYR A 199 -11.99 4.65 23.01
N ASN A 200 -11.87 5.79 22.32
CA ASN A 200 -11.10 6.02 21.09
C ASN A 200 -10.40 7.37 21.17
N MET A 201 -9.10 7.34 21.48
CA MET A 201 -8.20 8.49 21.71
C MET A 201 -8.58 9.43 22.86
N ASN A 202 -9.64 9.15 23.61
CA ASN A 202 -9.94 9.79 24.89
C ASN A 202 -9.04 9.27 26.02
N PHE A 203 -9.01 10.00 27.13
CA PHE A 203 -8.14 9.74 28.28
C PHE A 203 -8.82 8.82 29.30
N PHE A 204 -8.08 7.84 29.84
CA PHE A 204 -8.62 6.88 30.83
C PHE A 204 -8.98 7.52 32.18
N ASP A 205 -8.21 8.51 32.60
CA ASP A 205 -8.39 9.23 33.87
C ASP A 205 -9.05 10.61 33.63
N ASP A 206 -10.03 10.66 32.74
CA ASP A 206 -10.81 11.88 32.49
C ASP A 206 -11.70 12.19 33.71
N CYS A 207 -11.59 13.41 34.24
CA CYS A 207 -12.43 13.84 35.36
C CYS A 207 -13.83 14.32 34.93
N ASP A 208 -14.09 14.47 33.63
CA ASP A 208 -15.42 14.79 33.12
C ASP A 208 -16.29 13.55 33.07
N THR A 209 -17.36 13.58 33.88
CA THR A 209 -18.31 12.47 33.95
C THR A 209 -19.44 12.65 32.94
N THR A 210 -19.92 11.55 32.36
CA THR A 210 -21.06 11.53 31.41
C THR A 210 -22.42 11.85 32.06
N GLN A 211 -22.46 12.43 33.26
CA GLN A 211 -23.69 12.69 34.03
C GLN A 211 -24.38 14.01 33.70
N ASN A 212 -23.96 14.71 32.64
CA ASN A 212 -24.72 15.85 32.13
C ASN A 212 -26.08 15.38 31.59
N THR A 213 -27.15 15.68 32.34
CA THR A 213 -28.54 15.39 31.91
C THR A 213 -29.02 16.33 30.79
N VAL A 214 -28.24 17.37 30.46
CA VAL A 214 -28.41 18.17 29.25
C VAL A 214 -27.50 17.52 28.21
N ALA A 215 -28.11 16.71 27.36
CA ALA A 215 -27.50 15.75 26.46
C ALA A 215 -26.18 16.21 25.79
N THR A 216 -25.25 15.25 25.64
CA THR A 216 -24.14 15.15 24.65
C THR A 216 -22.71 15.60 24.99
N SER A 217 -22.34 15.88 26.25
CA SER A 217 -20.92 16.00 26.63
C SER A 217 -20.24 14.61 26.65
N ASN A 218 -19.79 14.14 25.48
CA ASN A 218 -19.17 12.83 25.35
C ASN A 218 -17.66 12.88 25.62
N SER A 219 -17.24 12.82 26.88
CA SER A 219 -15.82 12.67 27.24
C SER A 219 -15.22 11.32 26.81
N SER A 220 -16.02 10.42 26.22
CA SER A 220 -15.63 9.02 25.98
C SER A 220 -15.13 8.72 24.56
N ILE A 221 -15.27 9.64 23.60
CA ILE A 221 -14.82 9.44 22.21
C ILE A 221 -14.13 10.72 21.74
N TYR A 222 -12.93 10.60 21.15
CA TYR A 222 -12.26 11.69 20.43
C TYR A 222 -12.25 11.38 18.93
N ILE A 223 -11.88 10.16 18.53
CA ILE A 223 -12.04 9.70 17.14
C ILE A 223 -13.35 8.93 17.05
N TYR A 224 -14.29 9.47 16.28
CA TYR A 224 -15.52 8.78 15.95
C TYR A 224 -15.23 7.65 14.97
N GLU A 225 -14.68 7.99 13.80
CA GLU A 225 -14.19 7.04 12.80
C GLU A 225 -12.95 7.59 12.09
N GLY A 226 -12.12 6.71 11.54
CA GLY A 226 -11.00 7.11 10.69
C GLY A 226 -10.57 5.98 9.78
N SER A 227 -9.85 6.29 8.71
CA SER A 227 -9.31 5.30 7.79
C SER A 227 -8.28 5.92 6.85
N PRO A 228 -7.25 5.17 6.43
CA PRO A 228 -6.49 5.56 5.26
C PRO A 228 -7.43 5.68 4.05
N PHE A 229 -6.96 6.34 3.02
CA PHE A 229 -7.64 6.32 1.74
C PHE A 229 -6.69 6.14 0.56
N VAL A 230 -7.21 5.50 -0.48
CA VAL A 230 -6.59 5.43 -1.81
C VAL A 230 -7.61 5.94 -2.81
N CYS A 231 -7.28 7.03 -3.50
CA CYS A 231 -8.18 7.63 -4.51
C CYS A 231 -7.46 7.84 -5.83
N ARG A 232 -8.04 7.38 -6.94
CA ARG A 232 -7.46 7.52 -8.29
C ARG A 232 -8.52 7.48 -9.37
N ILE A 233 -8.12 7.81 -10.60
CA ILE A 233 -8.88 7.47 -11.81
C ILE A 233 -8.39 6.09 -12.29
N ASN A 234 -9.29 5.14 -12.46
CA ASN A 234 -8.96 3.81 -12.96
C ASN A 234 -8.78 3.78 -14.49
N GLU A 235 -8.44 2.63 -15.05
CA GLU A 235 -8.15 2.50 -16.49
C GLU A 235 -9.41 2.64 -17.36
N GLN A 236 -10.59 2.52 -16.75
CA GLN A 236 -11.89 2.74 -17.39
C GLN A 236 -12.28 4.24 -17.38
N GLY A 237 -11.53 5.08 -16.66
CA GLY A 237 -11.80 6.51 -16.52
C GLY A 237 -12.75 6.84 -15.34
N ASP A 238 -13.08 5.87 -14.50
CA ASP A 238 -13.92 6.08 -13.33
C ASP A 238 -13.06 6.50 -12.12
N THR A 239 -13.58 7.40 -11.29
CA THR A 239 -12.96 7.74 -10.01
C THR A 239 -13.26 6.64 -9.01
N VAL A 240 -12.21 6.06 -8.42
CA VAL A 240 -12.30 5.01 -7.41
C VAL A 240 -11.71 5.56 -6.11
N LEU A 241 -12.46 5.42 -5.02
CA LEU A 241 -12.04 5.76 -3.66
C LEU A 241 -12.17 4.51 -2.79
N ASN A 242 -11.10 4.13 -2.12
CA ASN A 242 -11.13 3.10 -1.09
C ASN A 242 -10.87 3.77 0.25
N SER A 243 -11.80 3.61 1.20
CA SER A 243 -11.66 4.02 2.60
C SER A 243 -12.63 3.22 3.46
N GLY A 244 -12.37 3.10 4.74
CA GLY A 244 -13.33 2.57 5.70
C GLY A 244 -13.95 3.69 6.51
N ILE A 245 -14.62 4.72 5.97
CA ILE A 245 -15.28 5.74 6.82
C ILE A 245 -16.71 5.97 6.36
N TYR A 246 -17.62 6.33 7.27
CA TYR A 246 -18.99 6.74 6.97
C TYR A 246 -19.79 5.75 6.11
N SER A 247 -19.79 4.48 6.47
CA SER A 247 -20.45 3.35 5.77
C SER A 247 -19.72 2.76 4.56
N ALA A 248 -18.56 3.29 4.17
CA ALA A 248 -17.73 2.62 3.18
C ALA A 248 -17.24 1.27 3.74
N CYS A 249 -17.51 0.19 3.00
CA CYS A 249 -17.16 -1.15 3.41
C CYS A 249 -16.77 -2.03 2.23
N TRP A 250 -16.06 -3.11 2.54
CA TRP A 250 -15.50 -4.02 1.53
C TRP A 250 -16.56 -4.80 0.73
N THR A 251 -17.81 -4.83 1.19
CA THR A 251 -18.92 -5.46 0.46
C THR A 251 -19.56 -4.55 -0.58
N ASP A 252 -19.43 -3.23 -0.43
CA ASP A 252 -20.14 -2.23 -1.25
C ASP A 252 -19.25 -1.56 -2.31
N GLY A 253 -17.96 -1.89 -2.35
CA GLY A 253 -17.04 -1.52 -3.45
C GLY A 253 -16.12 -0.33 -3.18
N ASP A 254 -16.44 0.48 -2.17
CA ASP A 254 -15.70 1.70 -1.80
C ASP A 254 -14.84 1.51 -0.52
N GLY A 255 -14.86 0.32 0.08
CA GLY A 255 -14.02 -0.03 1.25
C GLY A 255 -12.89 -1.00 0.94
N PHE A 256 -11.86 -0.99 1.79
CA PHE A 256 -10.72 -1.88 1.62
C PHE A 256 -11.07 -3.34 1.91
N LYS A 257 -10.58 -4.23 1.06
CA LYS A 257 -10.60 -5.67 1.30
C LYS A 257 -9.59 -6.03 2.40
N PRO A 258 -10.03 -6.71 3.48
CA PRO A 258 -9.16 -7.05 4.59
C PRO A 258 -8.22 -8.22 4.24
N LEU A 259 -6.92 -8.06 4.51
CA LEU A 259 -5.91 -9.11 4.35
C LEU A 259 -5.40 -9.64 5.70
N GLY A 260 -5.40 -8.80 6.74
CA GLY A 260 -4.90 -9.20 8.05
C GLY A 260 -5.11 -8.11 9.10
N LEU A 261 -5.16 -8.54 10.36
CA LEU A 261 -5.27 -7.67 11.52
C LEU A 261 -4.61 -8.37 12.71
N GLY A 262 -3.89 -7.61 13.53
CA GLY A 262 -3.37 -8.13 14.79
C GLY A 262 -2.91 -7.06 15.73
N ALA A 263 -2.69 -7.46 16.98
CA ALA A 263 -2.03 -6.64 17.98
C ALA A 263 -1.15 -7.53 18.88
N ASP A 264 -0.07 -6.93 19.38
CA ASP A 264 0.89 -7.52 20.29
C ASP A 264 1.17 -6.55 21.43
N SER A 265 0.79 -6.97 22.64
CA SER A 265 1.01 -6.22 23.87
C SER A 265 2.08 -6.84 24.77
N THR A 266 2.85 -7.80 24.28
CA THR A 266 3.71 -8.67 25.10
C THR A 266 5.16 -8.72 24.66
N THR A 267 5.44 -8.54 23.38
CA THR A 267 6.81 -8.62 22.85
C THR A 267 7.64 -7.39 23.22
N TRP A 268 7.03 -6.21 23.19
CA TRP A 268 7.73 -4.93 23.39
C TRP A 268 7.42 -4.35 24.78
N PRO A 269 8.45 -4.00 25.58
CA PRO A 269 8.23 -3.49 26.93
C PRO A 269 7.72 -2.04 26.97
N ASP A 270 8.04 -1.25 25.94
CA ASP A 270 7.87 0.21 25.99
C ASP A 270 6.69 0.73 25.13
N TYR A 271 6.06 -0.14 24.33
CA TYR A 271 4.88 0.17 23.52
C TYR A 271 4.05 -1.08 23.23
N GLN A 272 2.79 -0.89 22.86
CA GLN A 272 1.99 -1.92 22.20
C GLN A 272 2.06 -1.75 20.69
N TYR A 273 2.04 -2.87 19.97
CA TYR A 273 2.11 -2.92 18.51
C TYR A 273 0.78 -3.41 17.95
N GLY A 274 0.31 -2.80 16.87
CA GLY A 274 -0.85 -3.22 16.10
C GLY A 274 -0.54 -3.21 14.62
N TYR A 275 -1.26 -3.99 13.82
CA TYR A 275 -1.18 -3.88 12.36
C TYR A 275 -2.50 -4.19 11.68
N THR A 276 -2.72 -3.56 10.53
CA THR A 276 -3.83 -3.85 9.61
C THR A 276 -3.29 -3.93 8.19
N ASN A 277 -3.64 -4.99 7.47
CA ASN A 277 -3.28 -5.19 6.07
C ASN A 277 -4.54 -5.16 5.21
N LEU A 278 -4.48 -4.38 4.13
CA LEU A 278 -5.62 -4.00 3.31
C LEU A 278 -5.26 -4.10 1.83
N MET A 279 -6.29 -4.22 1.00
CA MET A 279 -6.19 -4.23 -0.46
C MET A 279 -7.32 -3.41 -1.06
N THR A 280 -7.04 -2.63 -2.11
CA THR A 280 -8.10 -1.94 -2.85
C THR A 280 -9.06 -2.93 -3.49
N THR A 281 -10.30 -2.53 -3.75
CA THR A 281 -11.33 -3.45 -4.29
C THR A 281 -10.99 -4.00 -5.67
N ASP A 282 -10.18 -3.28 -6.44
CA ASP A 282 -9.60 -3.69 -7.73
C ASP A 282 -8.30 -4.51 -7.61
N GLU A 283 -7.83 -4.77 -6.39
CA GLU A 283 -6.69 -5.63 -6.05
C GLU A 283 -5.32 -5.10 -6.52
N LYS A 284 -5.26 -3.83 -6.92
CA LYS A 284 -4.06 -3.22 -7.50
C LYS A 284 -3.12 -2.59 -6.48
N ILE A 285 -3.64 -2.17 -5.33
CA ILE A 285 -2.85 -1.47 -4.31
C ILE A 285 -3.05 -2.17 -2.97
N ASN A 286 -1.93 -2.55 -2.34
CA ASN A 286 -1.90 -3.05 -0.98
C ASN A 286 -1.57 -1.90 -0.03
N VAL A 287 -2.22 -1.87 1.13
CA VAL A 287 -1.93 -0.91 2.20
C VAL A 287 -1.67 -1.69 3.48
N GLU A 288 -0.46 -1.56 4.01
CA GLU A 288 -0.05 -2.16 5.28
C GLU A 288 0.11 -1.02 6.30
N ILE A 289 -0.52 -1.16 7.46
CA ILE A 289 -0.51 -0.12 8.48
C ILE A 289 0.01 -0.75 9.76
N GLU A 290 1.02 -0.12 10.36
CA GLU A 290 1.60 -0.51 11.63
C GLU A 290 1.37 0.61 12.64
N TYR A 291 0.88 0.25 13.82
CA TYR A 291 0.51 1.17 14.88
C TYR A 291 1.37 0.92 16.12
N PHE A 292 1.84 1.99 16.74
CA PHE A 292 2.75 1.94 17.88
C PHE A 292 2.22 2.84 18.99
N ALA A 293 1.81 2.23 20.11
CA ALA A 293 1.20 2.90 21.25
C ALA A 293 2.15 2.92 22.46
N PRO A 294 2.82 4.05 22.76
CA PRO A 294 3.82 4.12 23.83
C PRO A 294 3.22 3.89 25.23
N LEU A 295 3.92 3.14 26.08
CA LEU A 295 3.46 2.81 27.44
C LEU A 295 4.03 3.75 28.52
N ASN A 296 4.92 4.68 28.17
CA ASN A 296 5.40 5.69 29.11
C ASN A 296 4.36 6.81 29.27
N PRO A 297 3.94 7.17 30.51
CA PRO A 297 3.02 8.27 30.77
C PRO A 297 3.42 9.62 30.16
N ASP A 298 4.71 9.89 29.95
CA ASP A 298 5.15 11.16 29.34
C ASP A 298 4.92 11.22 27.81
N THR A 299 4.67 10.07 27.16
CA THR A 299 4.49 9.92 25.71
C THR A 299 3.18 9.20 25.37
N CYS A 300 2.18 9.30 26.24
CA CYS A 300 0.97 8.50 26.13
C CYS A 300 -0.18 9.16 25.33
N SER A 301 -0.03 10.42 24.92
CA SER A 301 -1.08 11.18 24.25
C SER A 301 -1.10 11.00 22.72
N PHE A 302 -0.39 10.01 22.20
CA PHE A 302 -0.31 9.77 20.76
C PHE A 302 -0.12 8.29 20.40
N ILE A 303 -0.49 7.95 19.17
CA ILE A 303 -0.18 6.70 18.48
C ILE A 303 0.67 7.07 17.27
N ALA A 304 1.85 6.47 17.14
CA ALA A 304 2.66 6.60 15.94
C ALA A 304 2.21 5.56 14.90
N VAL A 305 2.15 5.96 13.64
CA VAL A 305 1.67 5.10 12.56
C VAL A 305 2.67 5.07 11.42
N ILE A 306 2.94 3.88 10.90
CA ILE A 306 3.64 3.65 9.64
C ILE A 306 2.64 3.06 8.66
N GLU A 307 2.40 3.74 7.54
CA GLU A 307 1.53 3.27 6.46
C GLU A 307 2.38 2.99 5.21
N LYS A 308 2.32 1.78 4.68
CA LYS A 308 3.03 1.36 3.47
C LYS A 308 2.02 1.07 2.38
N VAL A 309 2.10 1.83 1.29
CA VAL A 309 1.26 1.67 0.11
C VAL A 309 2.08 1.06 -1.01
N ARG A 310 1.70 -0.14 -1.45
CA ARG A 310 2.41 -0.88 -2.50
C ARG A 310 1.56 -1.05 -3.74
N ASN A 311 2.12 -0.73 -4.91
CA ASN A 311 1.56 -1.15 -6.18
C ASN A 311 1.76 -2.66 -6.36
N ASN A 312 0.67 -3.41 -6.40
CA ASN A 312 0.64 -4.87 -6.52
C ASN A 312 0.54 -5.35 -7.98
N THR A 313 0.83 -4.47 -8.94
CA THR A 313 0.70 -4.74 -10.38
C THR A 313 2.02 -4.50 -11.12
N TYR A 314 2.06 -4.96 -12.37
CA TYR A 314 3.13 -4.66 -13.32
C TYR A 314 2.91 -3.38 -14.13
N ASP A 315 1.79 -2.68 -13.88
CA ASP A 315 1.44 -1.42 -14.52
C ASP A 315 1.83 -0.22 -13.66
N ILE A 316 2.02 0.94 -14.30
CA ILE A 316 2.14 2.21 -13.57
C ILE A 316 0.73 2.71 -13.24
N LEU A 317 0.43 2.86 -11.96
CA LEU A 317 -0.82 3.46 -11.49
C LEU A 317 -0.62 4.97 -11.38
N ARG A 318 -1.37 5.75 -12.15
CA ARG A 318 -1.18 7.20 -12.28
C ARG A 318 -2.03 7.99 -11.31
N ASP A 319 -1.53 9.16 -10.92
CA ASP A 319 -2.28 10.20 -10.21
C ASP A 319 -3.03 9.69 -8.97
N VAL A 320 -2.39 8.81 -8.19
CA VAL A 320 -2.96 8.19 -6.99
C VAL A 320 -2.79 9.12 -5.80
N PHE A 321 -3.90 9.55 -5.21
CA PHE A 321 -3.94 10.26 -3.93
C PHE A 321 -3.93 9.27 -2.78
N LEU A 322 -3.09 9.55 -1.79
CA LEU A 322 -2.88 8.75 -0.58
C LEU A 322 -2.96 9.67 0.64
N GLY A 323 -3.53 9.16 1.74
CA GLY A 323 -3.69 9.93 2.96
C GLY A 323 -4.65 9.31 3.96
N GLU A 324 -5.13 10.14 4.88
CA GLU A 324 -6.01 9.75 5.99
C GLU A 324 -7.29 10.60 6.02
N PHE A 325 -8.41 9.94 6.26
CA PHE A 325 -9.67 10.58 6.65
C PHE A 325 -9.96 10.29 8.12
N THR A 326 -10.37 11.31 8.88
CA THR A 326 -10.75 11.12 10.29
C THR A 326 -11.88 12.04 10.69
N ASP A 327 -12.88 11.46 11.35
CA ASP A 327 -13.97 12.13 12.01
C ASP A 327 -13.66 12.26 13.51
N TRP A 328 -13.61 13.50 14.00
CA TRP A 328 -13.25 13.75 15.39
C TRP A 328 -14.44 14.31 16.16
N ASP A 329 -14.92 13.57 17.14
CA ASP A 329 -15.92 14.00 18.11
C ASP A 329 -15.23 14.59 19.34
N ILE A 330 -14.42 15.64 19.20
CA ILE A 330 -13.72 16.19 20.37
C ILE A 330 -14.76 16.67 21.39
N PRO A 331 -14.64 16.30 22.68
CA PRO A 331 -15.67 16.61 23.66
C PRO A 331 -16.04 18.09 23.68
N SER A 332 -17.34 18.38 23.72
CA SER A 332 -17.90 19.74 23.81
C SER A 332 -19.08 19.80 24.78
N ASP A 333 -19.48 21.00 25.19
CA ASP A 333 -20.56 21.19 26.16
C ASP A 333 -21.96 20.88 25.61
N LEU A 334 -22.13 20.98 24.28
CA LEU A 334 -23.44 20.95 23.61
C LEU A 334 -23.39 20.20 22.26
N ALA A 335 -22.95 18.94 22.28
CA ALA A 335 -22.90 17.99 21.15
C ALA A 335 -21.51 17.74 20.58
N PHE A 336 -21.43 17.36 19.31
CA PHE A 336 -20.20 17.07 18.58
C PHE A 336 -19.78 18.31 17.80
N PHE A 337 -19.78 19.46 18.47
CA PHE A 337 -19.48 20.75 17.83
C PHE A 337 -18.01 21.07 18.01
N ASN A 338 -17.30 21.21 16.89
CA ASN A 338 -15.88 21.46 16.89
C ASN A 338 -15.51 22.70 16.07
N SER A 339 -14.44 23.35 16.51
CA SER A 339 -13.64 24.24 15.67
C SER A 339 -12.38 23.48 15.23
N SER A 340 -11.49 24.13 14.50
CA SER A 340 -10.26 23.51 14.01
C SER A 340 -9.09 24.48 13.96
N GLY A 341 -7.89 23.91 14.03
CA GLY A 341 -6.64 24.65 13.96
C GLY A 341 -5.59 23.88 13.19
N CYS A 342 -4.47 24.56 12.92
CA CYS A 342 -3.31 23.93 12.29
C CYS A 342 -2.00 24.54 12.81
N ASP A 343 -0.93 23.76 12.74
CA ASP A 343 0.46 24.23 12.84
C ASP A 343 1.25 23.67 11.65
N SER A 344 1.36 24.46 10.59
CA SER A 344 2.06 24.06 9.38
C SER A 344 3.56 23.87 9.58
N SER A 345 4.15 24.39 10.66
CA SER A 345 5.57 24.16 10.97
C SER A 345 5.83 22.76 11.52
N ARG A 346 4.80 22.11 12.05
CA ARG A 346 4.78 20.74 12.56
C ARG A 346 3.97 19.78 11.69
N ASN A 347 3.57 20.24 10.51
CA ASN A 347 2.64 19.55 9.62
C ASN A 347 1.38 19.01 10.33
N LEU A 348 0.79 19.82 11.21
CA LEU A 348 -0.29 19.41 12.11
C LEU A 348 -1.62 20.07 11.72
N ILE A 349 -2.70 19.29 11.71
CA ILE A 349 -4.09 19.77 11.70
C ILE A 349 -4.89 19.09 12.81
N TYR A 350 -5.83 19.80 13.43
CA TYR A 350 -6.60 19.30 14.56
C TYR A 350 -7.99 19.93 14.66
N CYS A 351 -8.90 19.18 15.30
CA CYS A 351 -10.18 19.65 15.81
C CYS A 351 -10.04 20.07 17.27
N ILE A 352 -10.91 20.99 17.69
CA ILE A 352 -10.95 21.58 19.05
C ILE A 352 -12.36 21.41 19.59
N GLY A 353 -12.49 21.01 20.85
CA GLY A 353 -13.77 21.00 21.55
C GLY A 353 -14.34 22.42 21.69
N THR A 354 -15.65 22.54 21.89
CA THR A 354 -16.29 23.86 22.06
C THR A 354 -16.83 24.02 23.47
N ASP A 355 -16.35 25.07 24.15
CA ASP A 355 -16.81 25.53 25.46
C ASP A 355 -17.84 26.66 25.28
N PHE A 356 -19.10 26.39 25.61
CA PHE A 356 -20.23 27.30 25.39
C PHE A 356 -20.70 27.99 26.66
N PHE A 357 -20.56 27.36 27.83
CA PHE A 357 -21.17 27.85 29.07
C PHE A 357 -20.29 27.65 30.29
N GLU A 358 -20.28 28.66 31.17
CA GLU A 358 -19.77 28.45 32.53
C GLU A 358 -20.58 27.38 33.26
N ASP A 359 -19.82 26.48 33.88
CA ASP A 359 -20.26 25.27 34.52
C ASP A 359 -21.39 25.47 35.55
N SER A 360 -22.48 24.70 35.43
CA SER A 360 -23.61 24.75 36.37
C SER A 360 -23.59 23.65 37.44
N ILE A 361 -22.71 22.65 37.29
CA ILE A 361 -22.60 21.48 38.18
C ILE A 361 -21.14 21.26 38.61
N PRO A 362 -20.82 21.23 39.91
CA PRO A 362 -19.46 20.93 40.38
C PRO A 362 -18.96 19.55 39.94
N ASN A 363 -17.74 19.48 39.39
CA ASN A 363 -17.02 18.28 38.93
C ASN A 363 -17.57 17.61 37.65
N ASN A 364 -18.16 18.38 36.73
CA ASN A 364 -18.71 17.85 35.49
C ASN A 364 -18.08 18.42 34.21
N ASP A 365 -17.26 19.46 34.33
CA ASP A 365 -16.37 20.00 33.29
C ASP A 365 -15.08 20.52 33.97
N CYS A 366 -14.25 19.60 34.44
CA CYS A 366 -13.00 19.90 35.12
C CYS A 366 -11.91 20.45 34.18
N VAL A 367 -12.08 20.25 32.86
CA VAL A 367 -11.16 20.70 31.83
C VAL A 367 -11.97 21.35 30.70
N PRO A 368 -11.82 22.67 30.50
CA PRO A 368 -12.57 23.39 29.49
C PRO A 368 -12.48 22.71 28.12
N ALA A 369 -13.62 22.53 27.46
CA ALA A 369 -13.70 21.83 26.19
C ALA A 369 -12.78 22.42 25.10
N ASP A 370 -12.53 23.73 25.13
CA ASP A 370 -11.63 24.42 24.19
C ASP A 370 -10.14 24.11 24.40
N GLN A 371 -9.77 23.43 25.51
CA GLN A 371 -8.44 22.90 25.75
C GLN A 371 -8.27 21.46 25.24
N ARG A 372 -9.38 20.78 24.94
CA ARG A 372 -9.41 19.41 24.42
C ARG A 372 -9.23 19.45 22.91
N MET A 373 -8.31 18.64 22.40
CA MET A 373 -7.98 18.64 20.97
C MET A 373 -7.67 17.23 20.49
N GLY A 374 -7.84 17.01 19.19
CA GLY A 374 -7.42 15.78 18.53
C GLY A 374 -7.11 16.03 17.07
N GLY A 375 -6.12 15.32 16.52
CA GLY A 375 -5.69 15.57 15.17
C GLY A 375 -4.61 14.64 14.65
N ILE A 376 -4.06 15.01 13.50
CA ILE A 376 -3.02 14.28 12.78
C ILE A 376 -1.82 15.20 12.54
N ALA A 377 -0.62 14.71 12.83
CA ALA A 377 0.64 15.35 12.46
C ALA A 377 1.44 14.46 11.49
N TYR A 378 1.77 14.99 10.32
CA TYR A 378 2.60 14.28 9.34
C TYR A 378 4.08 14.43 9.66
N ILE A 379 4.82 13.31 9.78
CA ILE A 379 6.26 13.36 10.05
C ILE A 379 7.04 13.35 8.74
N ALA A 380 6.89 12.29 7.95
CA ALA A 380 7.68 12.08 6.74
C ALA A 380 7.06 10.98 5.86
N GLY A 381 7.50 10.93 4.61
CA GLY A 381 7.25 9.81 3.72
C GLY A 381 8.47 9.48 2.87
N PHE A 382 8.50 8.27 2.35
CA PHE A 382 9.63 7.68 1.66
C PHE A 382 9.16 6.87 0.49
N ARG A 383 9.80 7.03 -0.66
CA ARG A 383 9.56 6.16 -1.81
C ARG A 383 10.57 5.02 -1.82
N GLY A 384 10.12 3.82 -2.13
CA GLY A 384 10.96 2.62 -2.23
C GLY A 384 12.02 2.69 -3.33
N ASN A 385 11.85 3.59 -4.31
CA ASN A 385 12.85 3.92 -5.34
C ASN A 385 13.78 5.08 -4.97
N GLY A 386 13.71 5.57 -3.73
CA GLY A 386 14.45 6.72 -3.25
C GLY A 386 13.65 8.02 -3.41
N GLY A 387 13.65 8.83 -2.36
CA GLY A 387 12.95 10.11 -2.33
C GLY A 387 12.27 10.33 -0.98
N ILE A 388 12.37 11.56 -0.48
CA ILE A 388 11.75 11.97 0.79
C ILE A 388 10.57 12.88 0.48
N ILE A 389 9.45 12.61 1.12
CA ILE A 389 8.23 13.40 1.13
C ILE A 389 8.21 14.09 2.50
N SER A 390 8.72 15.33 2.55
CA SER A 390 8.94 16.03 3.82
C SER A 390 7.71 16.80 4.32
N GLN A 391 6.70 16.96 3.47
CA GLN A 391 5.47 17.68 3.76
C GLN A 391 4.28 16.98 3.11
N PRO A 392 3.11 17.00 3.75
CA PRO A 392 1.88 16.55 3.11
C PRO A 392 1.50 17.53 1.99
N ARG A 393 0.78 17.05 0.98
CA ARG A 393 0.26 17.90 -0.10
C ARG A 393 -0.77 18.89 0.43
N ALA A 394 -1.75 18.41 1.18
CA ALA A 394 -2.84 19.22 1.69
C ALA A 394 -3.42 18.60 2.96
N MET A 395 -3.83 19.45 3.91
CA MET A 395 -4.59 19.02 5.08
C MET A 395 -5.71 20.02 5.32
N TRP A 396 -6.93 19.55 5.52
CA TRP A 396 -8.03 20.46 5.85
C TRP A 396 -9.07 19.86 6.78
N SER A 397 -9.80 20.73 7.45
CA SER A 397 -11.04 20.41 8.14
C SER A 397 -12.25 20.91 7.36
N ALA A 398 -13.37 20.20 7.46
CA ALA A 398 -14.64 20.62 6.87
C ALA A 398 -15.83 20.02 7.63
N ALA A 399 -16.99 20.64 7.47
CA ALA A 399 -18.20 20.20 8.15
C ALA A 399 -18.80 18.94 7.50
N ASN A 400 -19.21 17.99 8.33
CA ASN A 400 -19.84 16.73 7.89
C ASN A 400 -21.15 16.97 7.14
N LYS A 401 -21.89 18.05 7.44
CA LYS A 401 -23.09 18.44 6.67
C LYS A 401 -22.82 18.68 5.19
N ASP A 402 -21.64 19.16 4.83
CA ASP A 402 -21.30 19.60 3.47
C ASP A 402 -20.77 18.44 2.61
N TYR A 403 -20.17 17.43 3.24
CA TYR A 403 -19.46 16.34 2.56
C TYR A 403 -20.04 14.95 2.82
N VAL A 404 -20.68 14.73 3.98
CA VAL A 404 -20.99 13.39 4.47
C VAL A 404 -22.50 13.17 4.52
N TYR A 405 -23.26 14.05 5.17
CA TYR A 405 -24.67 13.78 5.49
C TYR A 405 -25.59 13.71 4.27
N SER A 406 -25.25 14.41 3.19
CA SER A 406 -26.08 14.41 1.97
C SER A 406 -25.91 13.15 1.11
N THR A 407 -24.74 12.55 1.19
CA THR A 407 -24.27 11.43 0.36
C THR A 407 -24.12 10.14 1.16
N HIS A 408 -24.25 10.20 2.49
CA HIS A 408 -23.96 9.12 3.44
C HIS A 408 -22.52 8.63 3.33
N GLY A 409 -21.58 9.57 3.21
CA GLY A 409 -20.15 9.29 3.05
C GLY A 409 -19.48 10.16 2.01
N PHE A 410 -18.18 9.98 1.82
CA PHE A 410 -17.41 10.74 0.85
C PHE A 410 -17.70 10.31 -0.59
N GLU A 411 -18.11 11.25 -1.44
CA GLU A 411 -18.33 10.98 -2.85
C GLU A 411 -16.99 10.97 -3.63
N PRO A 412 -16.65 9.89 -4.35
CA PRO A 412 -15.33 9.73 -4.97
C PRO A 412 -14.92 10.88 -5.90
N VAL A 413 -15.82 11.33 -6.81
CA VAL A 413 -15.52 12.38 -7.79
C VAL A 413 -15.29 13.71 -7.10
N GLN A 414 -16.18 14.10 -6.18
CA GLN A 414 -16.08 15.31 -5.36
C GLN A 414 -14.76 15.33 -4.59
N MET A 415 -14.38 14.21 -3.99
CA MET A 415 -13.13 14.12 -3.24
C MET A 415 -11.90 14.23 -4.14
N TYR A 416 -11.88 13.53 -5.28
CA TYR A 416 -10.77 13.60 -6.23
C TYR A 416 -10.58 15.02 -6.77
N ASP A 417 -11.66 15.71 -7.16
CA ASP A 417 -11.62 17.09 -7.62
C ASP A 417 -11.13 18.04 -6.52
N THR A 418 -11.61 17.84 -5.29
CA THR A 418 -11.20 18.65 -4.14
C THR A 418 -9.71 18.47 -3.83
N MET A 419 -9.21 17.24 -3.79
CA MET A 419 -7.80 16.93 -3.56
C MET A 419 -6.88 17.45 -4.68
N SER A 420 -7.38 17.42 -5.91
CA SER A 420 -6.65 17.95 -7.07
C SER A 420 -6.43 19.46 -6.98
N GLN A 421 -7.37 20.19 -6.38
CA GLN A 421 -7.35 21.66 -6.30
C GLN A 421 -6.71 22.22 -5.02
N ARG A 422 -6.56 21.39 -3.97
CA ARG A 422 -6.04 21.83 -2.67
C ARG A 422 -4.55 21.56 -2.51
N ILE A 423 -3.85 22.54 -1.94
CA ILE A 423 -2.46 22.47 -1.50
C ILE A 423 -2.35 23.26 -0.20
N GLY A 424 -1.59 22.73 0.77
CA GLY A 424 -1.37 23.37 2.06
C GLY A 424 -2.52 23.15 3.05
N TYR A 425 -2.69 24.10 3.98
CA TYR A 425 -3.60 23.96 5.11
C TYR A 425 -4.86 24.80 4.91
N THR A 426 -6.03 24.24 5.24
CA THR A 426 -7.29 24.98 5.29
C THR A 426 -8.07 24.55 6.51
N ILE A 427 -8.45 25.49 7.37
CA ILE A 427 -9.27 25.21 8.54
C ILE A 427 -10.71 25.63 8.27
N TYR A 428 -11.65 24.96 8.92
CA TYR A 428 -13.03 25.40 9.03
C TYR A 428 -13.05 26.65 9.91
N GLU A 429 -13.54 27.76 9.36
CA GLU A 429 -13.71 29.01 10.09
C GLU A 429 -15.15 29.10 10.61
N GLU A 430 -15.33 29.09 11.94
CA GLU A 430 -16.63 29.33 12.53
C GLU A 430 -17.14 30.74 12.25
N GLY A 431 -18.46 30.85 12.06
CA GLY A 431 -19.16 32.13 12.02
C GLY A 431 -19.33 32.73 13.42
N PRO A 432 -19.89 33.95 13.53
CA PRO A 432 -19.96 34.69 14.79
C PRO A 432 -20.98 34.12 15.79
N THR A 433 -21.70 33.05 15.46
CA THR A 433 -22.76 32.49 16.29
C THR A 433 -22.52 31.02 16.62
N TRP A 434 -23.06 30.57 17.75
CA TRP A 434 -22.97 29.18 18.18
C TRP A 434 -23.58 28.18 17.16
N ALA A 435 -24.44 28.64 16.26
CA ALA A 435 -25.04 27.81 15.21
C ALA A 435 -24.08 27.56 14.03
N ASP A 436 -22.90 28.18 14.04
CA ASP A 436 -21.89 28.01 13.00
C ASP A 436 -20.85 26.94 13.36
N TYR A 437 -20.88 26.41 14.59
CA TYR A 437 -20.11 25.23 14.98
C TYR A 437 -20.77 23.98 14.45
N GLU A 438 -19.96 23.07 13.93
CA GLU A 438 -20.42 21.88 13.23
C GLU A 438 -19.62 20.67 13.68
N ASP A 439 -20.16 19.50 13.37
CA ASP A 439 -19.43 18.24 13.39
C ASP A 439 -18.43 18.23 12.22
N LEU A 440 -17.15 18.00 12.52
CA LEU A 440 -16.04 18.19 11.60
C LEU A 440 -15.26 16.89 11.35
N HIS A 441 -14.90 16.70 10.08
CA HIS A 441 -13.86 15.76 9.70
C HIS A 441 -12.58 16.47 9.28
N LEU A 442 -11.48 15.74 9.36
CA LEU A 442 -10.18 16.10 8.84
C LEU A 442 -9.84 15.21 7.65
N VAL A 443 -9.24 15.82 6.63
CA VAL A 443 -8.63 15.13 5.50
C VAL A 443 -7.16 15.48 5.44
N SER A 444 -6.30 14.47 5.48
CA SER A 444 -4.85 14.61 5.42
C SER A 444 -4.31 13.93 4.16
N VAL A 445 -4.07 14.69 3.10
CA VAL A 445 -3.52 14.20 1.83
C VAL A 445 -1.99 14.25 1.89
N PHE A 446 -1.36 13.09 2.05
CA PHE A 446 0.09 12.99 2.09
C PHE A 446 0.73 13.28 0.74
N GLY A 447 0.08 12.88 -0.36
CA GLY A 447 0.51 13.28 -1.69
C GLY A 447 -0.31 12.72 -2.84
N GLN A 448 0.20 12.99 -4.04
CA GLN A 448 -0.33 12.48 -5.30
C GLN A 448 0.84 11.88 -6.08
N PHE A 449 0.73 10.60 -6.44
CA PHE A 449 1.88 9.85 -6.94
C PHE A 449 1.52 9.02 -8.17
N ASP A 450 2.48 8.92 -9.08
CA ASP A 450 2.54 7.81 -10.02
C ASP A 450 3.27 6.65 -9.30
N LEU A 451 2.55 5.56 -9.04
CA LEU A 451 3.09 4.36 -8.41
C LEU A 451 3.65 3.42 -9.47
N TYR A 452 4.96 3.20 -9.45
CA TYR A 452 5.63 2.28 -10.37
C TYR A 452 5.37 0.82 -9.97
N PRO A 453 5.56 -0.14 -10.91
CA PRO A 453 5.40 -1.56 -10.61
C PRO A 453 6.17 -1.98 -9.36
N ASN A 454 5.50 -2.66 -8.43
CA ASN A 454 6.06 -3.13 -7.15
C ASN A 454 6.62 -2.03 -6.22
N GLU A 455 6.43 -0.76 -6.55
CA GLU A 455 6.88 0.34 -5.70
C GLU A 455 6.08 0.34 -4.39
N THR A 456 6.80 0.54 -3.28
CA THR A 456 6.20 0.82 -1.97
C THR A 456 6.49 2.27 -1.59
N ILE A 457 5.47 3.03 -1.20
CA ILE A 457 5.63 4.33 -0.56
C ILE A 457 5.26 4.17 0.91
N THR A 458 6.11 4.65 1.81
CA THR A 458 5.90 4.58 3.25
C THR A 458 5.63 5.98 3.79
N PHE A 459 4.62 6.13 4.63
CA PHE A 459 4.31 7.35 5.36
C PHE A 459 4.43 7.11 6.86
N ILE A 460 4.81 8.16 7.57
CA ILE A 460 4.87 8.19 9.02
C ILE A 460 4.10 9.41 9.48
N TYR A 461 3.10 9.17 10.31
CA TYR A 461 2.29 10.22 10.89
C TYR A 461 1.86 9.83 12.31
N ILE A 462 1.37 10.82 13.04
CA ILE A 462 0.98 10.70 14.42
C ILE A 462 -0.51 10.99 14.52
N ILE A 463 -1.24 10.09 15.17
CA ILE A 463 -2.60 10.34 15.65
C ILE A 463 -2.47 10.77 17.12
N LEU A 464 -2.97 11.95 17.48
CA LEU A 464 -2.75 12.52 18.80
C LEU A 464 -4.00 13.19 19.37
N SER A 465 -4.07 13.22 20.69
CA SER A 465 -5.05 13.98 21.45
C SER A 465 -4.36 14.81 22.53
N GLU A 466 -4.96 15.92 22.92
CA GLU A 466 -4.52 16.77 24.02
C GLU A 466 -5.67 16.98 24.98
N TYR A 467 -5.37 16.88 26.28
CA TYR A 467 -6.37 16.87 27.33
C TYR A 467 -6.70 18.29 27.81
N ASP A 468 -5.72 19.03 28.35
CA ASP A 468 -5.98 20.24 29.14
C ASP A 468 -5.04 21.42 28.88
N ARG A 469 -4.16 21.32 27.88
CA ARG A 469 -3.14 22.35 27.58
C ARG A 469 -3.33 23.03 26.22
N GLY A 470 -4.43 22.72 25.54
CA GLY A 470 -4.82 23.30 24.26
C GLY A 470 -3.71 23.23 23.20
N ALA A 471 -3.62 24.25 22.36
CA ALA A 471 -2.74 24.24 21.18
C ALA A 471 -1.24 24.11 21.55
N ALA A 472 -0.83 24.67 22.70
CA ALA A 472 0.54 24.54 23.18
C ALA A 472 0.85 23.09 23.60
N GLY A 473 -0.11 22.42 24.24
CA GLY A 473 -0.03 20.99 24.55
C GLY A 473 0.08 20.13 23.31
N MET A 474 -0.78 20.37 22.31
CA MET A 474 -0.73 19.68 21.02
C MET A 474 0.65 19.80 20.36
N GLN A 475 1.22 21.00 20.32
CA GLN A 475 2.57 21.23 19.77
C GLN A 475 3.65 20.45 20.51
N GLU A 476 3.63 20.46 21.85
CA GLU A 476 4.58 19.69 22.66
C GLU A 476 4.41 18.18 22.46
N THR A 477 3.17 17.70 22.34
CA THR A 477 2.85 16.30 22.08
C THR A 477 3.40 15.86 20.73
N VAL A 478 3.29 16.69 19.67
CA VAL A 478 3.95 16.41 18.38
C VAL A 478 5.47 16.34 18.53
N ASP A 479 6.08 17.31 19.23
CA ASP A 479 7.53 17.33 19.42
C ASP A 479 8.04 16.07 20.16
N LYS A 480 7.28 15.62 21.17
CA LYS A 480 7.53 14.34 21.87
C LYS A 480 7.33 13.13 20.97
N ALA A 481 6.28 13.12 20.15
CA ALA A 481 5.98 12.02 19.24
C ALA A 481 7.06 11.86 18.17
N VAL A 482 7.56 12.96 17.60
CA VAL A 482 8.69 12.95 16.66
C VAL A 482 9.95 12.40 17.34
N ALA A 483 10.27 12.87 18.55
CA ALA A 483 11.43 12.38 19.30
C ALA A 483 11.31 10.91 19.68
N TRP A 484 10.11 10.46 20.08
CA TRP A 484 9.85 9.06 20.41
C TRP A 484 9.99 8.16 19.17
N THR A 485 9.36 8.55 18.07
CA THR A 485 9.40 7.83 16.79
C THR A 485 10.83 7.65 16.31
N ALA A 486 11.64 8.71 16.40
CA ALA A 486 13.06 8.71 16.08
C ALA A 486 13.90 7.69 16.86
N GLY A 487 13.50 7.33 18.07
CA GLY A 487 14.24 6.44 18.96
C GLY A 487 13.71 5.00 19.01
N HIS A 488 12.50 4.74 18.51
CA HIS A 488 11.81 3.46 18.71
C HIS A 488 11.44 2.75 17.42
N LEU A 489 11.06 3.51 16.39
CA LEU A 489 10.63 2.90 15.15
C LEU A 489 11.86 2.57 14.30
N PRO A 490 11.82 1.46 13.54
CA PRO A 490 12.85 1.12 12.58
C PRO A 490 12.73 2.09 11.40
N LEU A 491 13.10 3.34 11.65
CA LEU A 491 13.05 4.46 10.75
C LEU A 491 14.21 4.37 9.75
N GLY A 492 14.52 3.18 9.23
CA GLY A 492 15.76 2.97 8.48
C GLY A 492 17.01 3.47 9.20
N GLN A 493 18.14 3.50 8.50
CA GLN A 493 19.40 3.99 9.06
C GLN A 493 20.04 5.01 8.13
N CYS A 494 20.53 6.11 8.70
CA CYS A 494 21.18 7.17 7.94
C CYS A 494 22.58 6.76 7.50
N CYS A 495 22.81 6.72 6.19
CA CYS A 495 24.14 6.61 5.61
C CYS A 495 24.73 8.01 5.44
N PHE A 496 25.87 8.31 6.08
CA PHE A 496 26.58 9.59 5.91
C PHE A 496 28.08 9.40 5.66
N PHE A 497 28.69 10.40 5.04
CA PHE A 497 30.14 10.49 4.86
C PHE A 497 30.75 11.34 5.98
N ASP A 498 31.64 10.75 6.77
CA ASP A 498 32.48 11.46 7.75
C ASP A 498 33.75 12.09 7.13
N GLY A 499 33.92 11.96 5.81
CA GLY A 499 35.13 12.35 5.09
C GLY A 499 36.14 11.21 4.88
N GLY A 500 35.79 9.97 5.23
CA GLY A 500 36.53 8.74 4.92
C GLY A 500 36.22 8.14 3.53
N THR A 501 36.97 7.09 3.16
CA THR A 501 36.80 6.34 1.89
C THR A 501 35.67 5.30 1.93
N GLU A 502 35.04 5.07 3.09
CA GLU A 502 33.88 4.18 3.25
C GLU A 502 32.81 4.88 4.11
N PRO A 503 31.51 4.74 3.79
CA PRO A 503 30.44 5.27 4.62
C PRO A 503 30.35 4.50 5.94
N THR A 504 30.22 5.22 7.03
CA THR A 504 29.91 4.65 8.35
C THR A 504 28.40 4.70 8.57
N CYS A 505 27.81 3.56 8.94
CA CYS A 505 26.45 3.54 9.48
C CYS A 505 26.55 3.81 10.99
N ASP A 506 26.10 4.96 11.47
CA ASP A 506 25.82 5.15 12.90
C ASP A 506 24.31 5.13 13.13
N MET A 507 23.91 4.61 14.30
CA MET A 507 22.55 4.78 14.83
C MET A 507 22.37 6.23 15.27
N LEU A 508 22.20 7.15 14.32
CA LEU A 508 21.81 8.53 14.60
C LEU A 508 20.29 8.62 14.77
N SER A 509 19.84 9.50 15.66
CA SER A 509 18.42 9.86 15.77
C SER A 509 17.95 10.60 14.50
N TYR A 510 16.64 10.56 14.19
CA TYR A 510 16.03 11.35 13.11
C TYR A 510 16.44 12.85 13.17
N GLN A 511 16.52 13.43 14.38
CA GLN A 511 16.92 14.83 14.59
C GLN A 511 18.39 15.08 14.25
N ASP A 512 19.30 14.16 14.62
CA ASP A 512 20.72 14.26 14.26
C ASP A 512 20.92 14.11 12.75
N CYS A 513 20.15 13.22 12.11
CA CYS A 513 20.21 13.01 10.68
C CYS A 513 19.68 14.21 9.88
N HIS A 514 18.56 14.80 10.31
CA HIS A 514 17.98 16.01 9.72
C HIS A 514 18.90 17.24 9.87
N ALA A 515 19.63 17.36 10.99
CA ALA A 515 20.52 18.48 11.27
C ALA A 515 21.81 18.50 10.40
N THR A 516 22.21 17.37 9.81
CA THR A 516 23.45 17.30 9.01
C THR A 516 23.32 17.93 7.62
N GLY A 517 22.10 18.08 7.08
CA GLY A 517 21.90 18.54 5.70
C GLY A 517 22.50 17.61 4.63
N LEU A 518 22.83 16.37 4.99
CA LEU A 518 23.50 15.35 4.16
C LEU A 518 22.68 14.05 4.06
N MET A 519 21.34 14.14 3.99
CA MET A 519 20.48 12.96 3.82
C MET A 519 20.54 12.45 2.38
N TYR A 520 21.12 11.27 2.13
CA TYR A 520 21.29 10.72 0.77
C TYR A 520 20.60 9.36 0.49
N SER A 521 20.15 8.60 1.50
CA SER A 521 19.24 7.45 1.30
C SER A 521 18.69 6.95 2.64
N TRP A 522 17.41 6.55 2.67
CA TRP A 522 16.75 5.93 3.81
C TRP A 522 16.16 4.61 3.33
N ASP A 523 16.59 3.50 3.90
CA ASP A 523 16.12 2.16 3.56
C ASP A 523 15.63 1.51 4.86
N ILE A 524 14.31 1.23 4.91
CA ILE A 524 13.61 0.74 6.09
C ILE A 524 13.81 -0.78 6.29
N ASP A 525 14.33 -1.48 5.28
CA ASP A 525 14.43 -2.95 5.25
C ASP A 525 15.88 -3.47 5.41
N ARG A 526 16.87 -2.60 5.72
CA ARG A 526 18.30 -2.97 5.74
C ARG A 526 18.86 -3.27 7.14
N ASP A 527 19.43 -4.48 7.29
CA ASP A 527 20.10 -4.95 8.51
C ASP A 527 21.60 -4.52 8.57
N CYS A 528 22.10 -4.10 9.74
CA CYS A 528 23.43 -3.47 9.94
C CYS A 528 24.65 -4.37 9.66
N GLY A 529 24.46 -5.61 9.22
CA GLY A 529 25.55 -6.55 8.92
C GLY A 529 26.10 -6.44 7.51
N GLN A 530 25.42 -5.71 6.62
CA GLN A 530 25.81 -5.59 5.21
C GLN A 530 26.46 -4.21 4.98
N PRO A 531 27.72 -4.14 4.51
CA PRO A 531 28.32 -2.88 4.09
C PRO A 531 27.39 -2.18 3.08
N CYS A 532 27.45 -0.84 3.00
CA CYS A 532 26.79 -0.10 1.92
C CYS A 532 27.47 -0.50 0.61
N VAL A 533 27.08 -1.64 0.04
CA VAL A 533 27.73 -2.18 -1.15
C VAL A 533 27.18 -1.41 -2.34
N CYS A 534 27.91 -0.37 -2.71
CA CYS A 534 27.88 0.12 -4.07
C CYS A 534 28.80 -0.76 -4.92
N ASN A 535 28.26 -1.85 -5.47
CA ASN A 535 29.01 -2.76 -6.37
C ASN A 535 28.66 -2.57 -7.84
N CYS A 536 27.91 -1.53 -8.22
CA CYS A 536 27.65 -1.24 -9.63
C CYS A 536 28.73 -0.33 -10.20
N LEU A 537 29.40 -0.76 -11.25
CA LEU A 537 30.42 0.05 -11.92
C LEU A 537 29.92 0.35 -13.33
N PRO A 538 29.40 1.56 -13.61
CA PRO A 538 28.95 1.94 -14.94
C PRO A 538 30.00 1.63 -16.00
N GLY A 539 29.65 0.79 -16.97
CA GLY A 539 30.55 0.31 -18.02
C GLY A 539 31.34 -0.96 -17.72
N ASP A 540 31.31 -1.51 -16.50
CA ASP A 540 31.81 -2.85 -16.16
C ASP A 540 30.60 -3.81 -16.16
N VAL A 541 30.05 -4.03 -17.35
CA VAL A 541 28.72 -4.63 -17.54
C VAL A 541 28.68 -6.11 -17.17
N ASP A 542 29.83 -6.77 -17.10
CA ASP A 542 29.95 -8.15 -16.64
C ASP A 542 30.45 -8.26 -15.18
N ASN A 543 30.55 -7.14 -14.47
CA ASN A 543 31.02 -7.04 -13.08
C ASN A 543 32.38 -7.72 -12.86
N SER A 544 33.28 -7.65 -13.84
CA SER A 544 34.61 -8.24 -13.78
C SER A 544 35.61 -7.41 -12.96
N GLY A 545 35.23 -6.19 -12.58
CA GLY A 545 36.07 -5.19 -11.94
C GLY A 545 37.05 -4.52 -12.90
N ASN A 546 36.93 -4.74 -14.22
CA ASN A 546 37.91 -4.28 -15.20
C ASN A 546 37.26 -3.81 -16.50
N TYR A 547 37.29 -2.50 -16.77
CA TYR A 547 36.87 -1.94 -18.05
C TYR A 547 37.73 -2.43 -19.23
N ASN A 548 37.13 -3.18 -20.15
CA ASN A 548 37.80 -3.71 -21.32
C ASN A 548 36.83 -3.94 -22.52
N ILE A 549 37.32 -4.56 -23.61
CA ILE A 549 36.52 -4.76 -24.83
C ILE A 549 35.37 -5.77 -24.65
N LEU A 550 35.46 -6.63 -23.64
CA LEU A 550 34.41 -7.59 -23.31
C LEU A 550 33.17 -6.86 -22.82
N ASP A 551 33.31 -5.77 -22.07
CA ASP A 551 32.18 -4.93 -21.65
C ASP A 551 31.41 -4.34 -22.83
N VAL A 552 32.16 -3.81 -23.81
CA VAL A 552 31.57 -3.27 -25.05
C VAL A 552 30.80 -4.36 -25.79
N THR A 553 31.38 -5.56 -25.86
CA THR A 553 30.77 -6.70 -26.56
C THR A 553 29.54 -7.20 -25.81
N TYR A 554 29.59 -7.24 -24.48
CA TYR A 554 28.51 -7.65 -23.60
C TYR A 554 27.33 -6.67 -23.73
N LEU A 555 27.57 -5.36 -23.64
CA LEU A 555 26.52 -4.35 -23.78
C LEU A 555 25.88 -4.36 -25.18
N ILE A 556 26.66 -4.58 -26.25
CA ILE A 556 26.11 -4.75 -27.62
C ILE A 556 25.26 -6.03 -27.72
N ASN A 557 25.72 -7.13 -27.13
CA ASN A 557 24.99 -8.39 -27.16
C ASN A 557 23.66 -8.26 -26.42
N TYR A 558 23.66 -7.60 -25.27
CA TYR A 558 22.46 -7.28 -24.52
C TYR A 558 21.49 -6.40 -25.33
N LEU A 559 21.98 -5.26 -25.84
CA LEU A 559 21.17 -4.30 -26.60
C LEU A 559 20.56 -4.84 -27.91
N TYR A 560 21.25 -5.75 -28.61
CA TYR A 560 20.92 -6.08 -30.01
C TYR A 560 20.87 -7.56 -30.35
N ARG A 561 21.25 -8.45 -29.43
CA ARG A 561 21.39 -9.89 -29.71
C ARG A 561 20.80 -10.80 -28.64
N GLY A 562 20.01 -10.25 -27.70
CA GLY A 562 19.40 -11.01 -26.62
C GLY A 562 20.42 -11.63 -25.67
N GLY A 563 21.57 -10.96 -25.47
CA GLY A 563 22.53 -11.31 -24.43
C GLY A 563 21.97 -11.04 -23.02
N PRO A 564 22.64 -11.53 -21.97
CA PRO A 564 22.24 -11.27 -20.57
C PRO A 564 22.32 -9.78 -20.22
N ALA A 565 21.47 -9.34 -19.29
CA ALA A 565 21.47 -7.97 -18.76
C ALA A 565 22.76 -7.66 -17.97
N PRO A 566 23.26 -6.41 -18.01
CA PRO A 566 24.40 -5.98 -17.22
C PRO A 566 24.24 -6.30 -15.74
N ILE A 567 25.32 -6.75 -15.12
CA ILE A 567 25.36 -7.15 -13.70
C ILE A 567 26.30 -6.21 -12.91
N PRO A 568 26.09 -6.00 -11.59
CA PRO A 568 25.02 -6.57 -10.76
C PRO A 568 23.65 -5.88 -10.91
N TYR A 569 23.56 -4.72 -11.59
CA TYR A 569 22.30 -4.05 -11.85
C TYR A 569 22.28 -3.52 -13.28
N GLU A 570 21.23 -3.87 -14.02
CA GLU A 570 21.08 -3.59 -15.45
C GLU A 570 21.28 -2.10 -15.77
N LEU A 571 20.57 -1.24 -15.06
CA LEU A 571 20.55 0.19 -15.34
C LEU A 571 21.90 0.85 -15.01
N CYS A 572 22.44 0.58 -13.82
CA CYS A 572 23.70 1.19 -13.41
C CYS A 572 24.90 0.66 -14.21
N SER A 573 25.06 -0.66 -14.31
CA SER A 573 26.21 -1.25 -15.00
C SER A 573 26.18 -0.94 -16.50
N GLY A 574 24.99 -0.84 -17.10
CA GLY A 574 24.79 -0.58 -18.53
C GLY A 574 24.97 0.86 -18.99
N ASP A 575 24.65 1.87 -18.17
CA ASP A 575 24.71 3.29 -18.56
C ASP A 575 26.11 3.88 -18.32
N VAL A 576 27.00 3.56 -19.25
CA VAL A 576 28.39 4.02 -19.25
C VAL A 576 28.50 5.55 -19.25
N SER A 577 27.52 6.25 -19.82
CA SER A 577 27.51 7.71 -19.90
C SER A 577 27.00 8.39 -18.62
N CYS A 578 26.47 7.61 -17.69
CA CYS A 578 25.92 8.07 -16.42
C CYS A 578 24.85 9.14 -16.58
N ASN A 579 23.96 8.97 -17.56
CA ASN A 579 22.90 9.93 -17.85
C ASN A 579 21.56 9.62 -17.15
N CYS A 580 21.51 8.53 -16.37
CA CYS A 580 20.36 8.06 -15.61
C CYS A 580 19.18 7.61 -16.49
N GLY A 581 19.45 7.34 -17.76
CA GLY A 581 18.48 6.84 -18.72
C GLY A 581 18.78 5.40 -19.09
N ASN A 582 17.90 4.81 -19.90
CA ASN A 582 18.13 3.48 -20.43
C ASN A 582 19.42 3.44 -21.25
N HIS A 583 20.25 2.44 -20.95
CA HIS A 583 21.47 2.15 -21.67
C HIS A 583 21.15 1.92 -23.17
N ASN A 584 21.95 2.48 -24.06
CA ASN A 584 21.74 2.43 -25.50
C ASN A 584 23.08 2.52 -26.27
N ILE A 585 23.03 2.75 -27.58
CA ILE A 585 24.24 2.83 -28.42
C ILE A 585 25.20 3.95 -28.02
N LEU A 586 24.72 5.00 -27.34
CA LEU A 586 25.55 6.09 -26.84
C LEU A 586 26.45 5.62 -25.69
N ASP A 587 26.02 4.65 -24.89
CA ASP A 587 26.80 4.07 -23.80
C ASP A 587 27.92 3.18 -24.35
N VAL A 588 27.62 2.38 -25.36
CA VAL A 588 28.62 1.63 -26.14
C VAL A 588 29.66 2.58 -26.74
N THR A 589 29.21 3.69 -27.33
CA THR A 589 30.08 4.70 -27.93
C THR A 589 30.96 5.36 -26.86
N SER A 590 30.40 5.67 -25.69
CA SER A 590 31.09 6.25 -24.54
C SER A 590 32.18 5.31 -24.03
N MET A 591 31.88 4.01 -23.93
CA MET A 591 32.84 2.99 -23.52
C MET A 591 34.03 2.86 -24.49
N ILE A 592 33.77 2.81 -25.80
CA ILE A 592 34.83 2.77 -26.82
C ILE A 592 35.68 4.04 -26.78
N ASN A 593 35.05 5.20 -26.58
CA ASN A 593 35.77 6.47 -26.49
C ASN A 593 36.71 6.48 -25.28
N TYR A 594 36.25 6.00 -24.12
CA TYR A 594 37.07 5.84 -22.93
C TYR A 594 38.24 4.90 -23.17
N LEU A 595 38.00 3.69 -23.68
CA LEU A 595 39.02 2.65 -23.85
C LEU A 595 40.09 3.02 -24.90
N TYR A 596 39.72 3.68 -26.00
CA TYR A 596 40.60 3.79 -27.17
C TYR A 596 40.81 5.20 -27.70
N LYS A 597 40.10 6.21 -27.20
CA LYS A 597 40.15 7.58 -27.74
C LYS A 597 40.30 8.67 -26.69
N SER A 598 40.81 8.32 -25.50
CA SER A 598 41.02 9.26 -24.40
C SER A 598 39.75 10.02 -24.00
N GLY A 599 38.58 9.37 -24.14
CA GLY A 599 37.30 9.89 -23.68
C GLY A 599 37.21 9.94 -22.15
N GLN A 600 36.18 10.62 -21.64
CA GLN A 600 35.90 10.68 -20.21
C GLN A 600 35.66 9.27 -19.64
N ARG A 601 36.20 8.99 -18.45
CA ARG A 601 35.93 7.73 -17.75
C ARG A 601 34.45 7.61 -17.38
N PRO A 602 33.89 6.39 -17.35
CA PRO A 602 32.60 6.18 -16.72
C PRO A 602 32.62 6.68 -15.28
N CYS A 603 31.45 7.10 -14.80
CA CYS A 603 31.32 7.49 -13.42
C CYS A 603 31.52 6.27 -12.51
N ASN A 604 32.02 6.48 -11.30
CA ASN A 604 32.07 5.41 -10.31
C ASN A 604 30.68 5.21 -9.67
N CYS A 605 30.53 4.14 -8.91
CA CYS A 605 29.28 3.77 -8.25
C CYS A 605 28.64 4.92 -7.42
N TRP A 606 29.45 5.77 -6.79
CA TRP A 606 28.95 6.94 -6.05
C TRP A 606 28.56 8.12 -6.94
N GLU A 607 29.35 8.42 -7.97
CA GLU A 607 29.00 9.44 -8.95
C GLU A 607 27.69 9.08 -9.68
N TRP A 608 27.43 7.78 -9.88
CA TRP A 608 26.15 7.26 -10.36
C TRP A 608 25.03 7.56 -9.37
N ILE A 609 25.16 7.13 -8.11
CA ILE A 609 24.10 7.30 -7.10
C ILE A 609 23.75 8.78 -6.86
N ILE A 610 24.75 9.66 -6.80
CA ILE A 610 24.53 11.11 -6.66
C ILE A 610 23.66 11.65 -7.80
N LYS A 611 23.80 11.09 -8.99
CA LYS A 611 23.14 11.60 -10.19
C LYS A 611 21.81 10.89 -10.48
N CYS A 612 21.72 9.61 -10.16
CA CYS A 612 20.70 8.68 -10.65
C CYS A 612 19.93 7.93 -9.55
N GLY A 613 20.34 8.03 -8.28
CA GLY A 613 19.76 7.24 -7.19
C GLY A 613 20.32 5.81 -7.09
N LEU A 614 19.83 5.05 -6.09
CA LEU A 614 20.29 3.67 -5.85
C LEU A 614 19.92 2.76 -7.03
N PRO A 615 20.85 1.90 -7.51
CA PRO A 615 20.51 0.86 -8.47
C PRO A 615 19.62 -0.18 -7.78
N LEU A 616 18.34 -0.24 -8.13
CA LEU A 616 17.44 -1.29 -7.67
C LEU A 616 17.66 -2.58 -8.47
N ARG A 617 17.43 -3.73 -7.83
CA ARG A 617 17.36 -5.04 -8.50
C ARG A 617 16.03 -5.23 -9.21
#